data_AF-A0A952TZV3-F1
#
_entry.id   AF-A0A952TZV3-F1
#
_cell.length_a   1.000
_cell.length_b   1.000
_cell.length_c   1.000
_cell.angle_alpha   90.00
_cell.angle_beta   90.00
_cell.angle_gamma   90.00
#
_symmetry.space_group_name_H-M   'P 1'
#
loop_
_entity.id
_entity.type
_entity.pdbx_description
1 polymer ?
#
loop_
_entity_poly.entity_id
_entity_poly.type
_entity_poly.pdbx_seq_one_letter_code
_entity_poly.pdbx_strand_id
1 'polypeptide(L)'
;MEKYREQVNSIQIATPCSADWDEMVGDDRKRFCQDCKLNVYNVAELTPREVSELLGTANGGRVCMQIYRRRDGTVITRDCPVAVHRVKKAFKRSIAAVASLAATIGLALPSSAQTPPADATKGESVAYPLRGAIAPPSLGDVESPAQTVSAPDKVVEIESRSRNSCFFGGPLIDGDLLAGFVAAALAFIAFLHFLRKRPAMWIIGISMGGFFAALGYLWCTHM
;
A
#
# COMPACT_ATOMS: atom_id res chain seq x y z
N MET A 1 16.74 -11.26 -7.93
CA MET A 1 15.49 -11.27 -7.13
C MET A 1 14.73 -12.58 -7.24
N GLU A 2 14.73 -13.25 -8.39
CA GLU A 2 14.04 -14.53 -8.61
C GLU A 2 14.49 -15.64 -7.65
N LYS A 3 15.81 -15.80 -7.45
CA LYS A 3 16.40 -16.75 -6.47
C LYS A 3 15.77 -16.68 -5.08
N TYR A 4 15.58 -15.48 -4.54
CA TYR A 4 15.00 -15.30 -3.20
C TYR A 4 13.52 -15.72 -3.17
N ARG A 5 12.77 -15.47 -4.24
CA ARG A 5 11.36 -15.87 -4.31
C ARG A 5 11.20 -17.39 -4.38
N GLU A 6 12.07 -18.06 -5.12
CA GLU A 6 12.08 -19.53 -5.19
C GLU A 6 12.36 -20.15 -3.81
N GLN A 7 13.37 -19.64 -3.09
CA GLN A 7 13.62 -20.05 -1.71
C GLN A 7 12.40 -19.82 -0.81
N VAL A 8 11.76 -18.66 -0.86
CA VAL A 8 10.60 -18.35 -0.01
C VAL A 8 9.40 -19.24 -0.35
N ASN A 9 9.15 -19.53 -1.61
CA ASN A 9 8.06 -20.41 -2.04
C ASN A 9 8.27 -21.87 -1.62
N SER A 10 9.53 -22.30 -1.45
CA SER A 10 9.89 -23.64 -0.99
C SER A 10 9.68 -23.87 0.51
N ILE A 11 9.45 -22.81 1.31
CA ILE A 11 9.32 -22.90 2.77
C ILE A 11 8.10 -23.74 3.16
N GLN A 12 8.30 -24.79 3.95
CA GLN A 12 7.22 -25.58 4.53
C GLN A 12 7.28 -25.51 6.06
N ILE A 13 6.11 -25.34 6.68
CA ILE A 13 5.99 -25.39 8.15
C ILE A 13 5.77 -26.85 8.52
N ALA A 14 6.83 -27.50 9.03
CA ALA A 14 6.76 -28.89 9.46
C ALA A 14 5.88 -29.08 10.71
N THR A 15 5.89 -28.10 11.62
CA THR A 15 5.11 -28.14 12.86
C THR A 15 4.43 -26.79 13.06
N PRO A 16 3.10 -26.70 12.86
CA PRO A 16 2.37 -25.46 13.04
C PRO A 16 2.25 -25.10 14.53
N CYS A 17 2.35 -23.81 14.84
CA CYS A 17 2.01 -23.28 16.16
C CYS A 17 0.50 -23.01 16.21
N SER A 18 -0.18 -23.46 17.27
CA SER A 18 -1.64 -23.24 17.46
C SER A 18 -1.98 -21.96 18.21
N ALA A 19 -0.97 -21.22 18.70
CA ALA A 19 -1.16 -19.97 19.43
C ALA A 19 -1.81 -18.90 18.54
N ASP A 20 -2.68 -18.09 19.13
CA ASP A 20 -3.31 -16.98 18.43
C ASP A 20 -2.31 -15.84 18.21
N TRP A 21 -2.24 -15.32 16.99
CA TRP A 21 -1.37 -14.20 16.61
C TRP A 21 -1.75 -12.91 17.35
N ASP A 22 -3.04 -12.71 17.62
CA ASP A 22 -3.56 -11.50 18.24
C ASP A 22 -3.27 -11.41 19.74
N GLU A 23 -2.99 -12.55 20.39
CA GLU A 23 -2.58 -12.61 21.79
C GLU A 23 -1.05 -12.46 21.97
N MET A 24 -0.28 -12.47 20.87
CA MET A 24 1.17 -12.32 20.92
C MET A 24 1.60 -10.86 21.11
N VAL A 25 2.75 -10.67 21.75
CA VAL A 25 3.28 -9.33 22.03
C VAL A 25 4.30 -8.92 20.97
N GLY A 26 4.07 -7.78 20.31
CA GLY A 26 5.01 -7.23 19.33
C GLY A 26 4.34 -6.31 18.31
N ASP A 27 4.90 -6.26 17.11
CA ASP A 27 4.40 -5.47 15.98
C ASP A 27 3.83 -6.38 14.87
N ASP A 28 3.40 -5.80 13.75
CA ASP A 28 2.84 -6.57 12.64
C ASP A 28 3.88 -7.36 11.84
N ARG A 29 5.17 -7.03 11.98
CA ARG A 29 6.27 -7.76 11.32
C ARG A 29 6.73 -8.95 12.15
N LYS A 30 6.76 -8.82 13.47
CA LYS A 30 7.30 -9.80 14.41
C LYS A 30 6.60 -9.68 15.76
N ARG A 31 6.12 -10.83 16.25
CA ARG A 31 5.59 -10.96 17.62
C ARG A 31 6.29 -12.09 18.38
N PHE A 32 6.35 -11.96 19.70
CA PHE A 32 6.84 -13.01 20.57
C PHE A 32 5.68 -13.88 21.03
N CYS A 33 5.78 -15.18 20.74
CA CYS A 33 4.80 -16.17 21.19
C CYS A 33 5.26 -16.79 22.51
N GLN A 34 4.39 -16.77 23.52
CA GLN A 34 4.66 -17.35 24.84
C GLN A 34 4.69 -18.89 24.81
N ASP A 35 3.91 -19.50 23.91
CA ASP A 35 3.78 -20.96 23.83
C ASP A 35 5.01 -21.61 23.21
N CYS A 36 5.43 -21.14 22.03
CA CYS A 36 6.60 -21.68 21.35
C CYS A 36 7.91 -21.02 21.80
N LYS A 37 7.84 -19.93 22.58
CA LYS A 37 8.98 -19.12 23.07
C LYS A 37 9.91 -18.63 21.95
N LEU A 38 9.36 -18.44 20.76
CA LEU A 38 10.07 -17.95 19.59
C LEU A 38 9.43 -16.66 19.10
N ASN A 39 10.26 -15.90 18.38
CA ASN A 39 9.77 -14.79 17.58
C ASN A 39 9.08 -15.36 16.34
N VAL A 40 7.81 -15.03 16.18
CA VAL A 40 7.00 -15.40 15.03
C VAL A 40 7.03 -14.23 14.05
N TYR A 41 7.61 -14.48 12.87
CA TYR A 41 7.74 -13.47 11.81
C TYR A 41 6.57 -13.55 10.84
N ASN A 42 5.91 -12.44 10.56
CA ASN A 42 4.85 -12.36 9.57
C ASN A 42 5.45 -12.17 8.17
N VAL A 43 5.39 -13.21 7.33
CA VAL A 43 6.00 -13.17 5.99
C VAL A 43 5.29 -12.20 5.05
N ALA A 44 4.01 -11.89 5.27
CA ALA A 44 3.29 -10.92 4.46
C ALA A 44 3.89 -9.50 4.57
N GLU A 45 4.49 -9.17 5.72
CA GLU A 45 5.12 -7.88 6.00
C GLU A 45 6.62 -7.82 5.66
N LEU A 46 7.18 -8.93 5.14
CA LEU A 46 8.59 -9.04 4.80
C LEU A 46 8.78 -9.16 3.29
N THR A 47 9.91 -8.66 2.82
CA THR A 47 10.36 -8.88 1.44
C THR A 47 10.97 -10.27 1.27
N PRO A 48 11.00 -10.84 0.06
CA PRO A 48 11.63 -12.14 -0.17
C PRO A 48 13.10 -12.20 0.26
N ARG A 49 13.80 -11.07 0.16
CA ARG A 49 15.20 -10.94 0.58
C ARG A 49 15.32 -11.02 2.10
N GLU A 50 14.54 -10.24 2.83
CA GLU A 50 14.55 -10.27 4.31
C GLU A 50 14.22 -11.67 4.84
N VAL A 51 13.25 -12.38 4.24
CA VAL A 51 12.92 -13.75 4.62
C VAL A 51 14.11 -14.69 4.38
N SER A 52 14.78 -14.57 3.23
CA SER A 52 15.98 -15.39 2.95
C SER A 52 17.14 -15.09 3.90
N GLU A 53 17.29 -13.82 4.31
CA GLU A 53 18.28 -13.41 5.31
C GLU A 53 17.95 -13.98 6.69
N LEU A 54 16.67 -13.96 7.11
CA LEU A 54 16.21 -14.59 8.35
C LEU A 54 16.46 -16.11 8.38
N LEU A 55 16.26 -16.78 7.24
CA LEU A 55 16.58 -18.20 7.11
C LEU A 55 18.10 -18.45 7.16
N GLY A 56 18.89 -17.53 6.62
CA GLY A 56 20.35 -17.59 6.67
C GLY A 56 20.89 -17.36 8.08
N THR A 57 20.38 -16.37 8.82
CA THR A 57 20.85 -16.05 10.17
C THR A 57 20.52 -17.14 11.19
N ALA A 58 19.44 -17.90 10.94
CA ALA A 58 19.07 -19.00 11.81
C ALA A 58 20.08 -20.16 11.80
N ASN A 59 20.97 -20.28 10.79
CA ASN A 59 22.02 -21.30 10.70
C ASN A 59 21.53 -22.73 11.02
N GLY A 60 20.32 -23.10 10.57
CA GLY A 60 19.69 -24.41 10.85
C GLY A 60 18.89 -24.48 12.16
N GLY A 61 18.83 -23.39 12.91
CA GLY A 61 17.94 -23.19 14.05
C GLY A 61 16.46 -23.07 13.66
N ARG A 62 15.59 -23.20 14.65
CA ARG A 62 14.13 -23.09 14.46
C ARG A 62 13.73 -21.62 14.32
N VAL A 63 13.10 -21.29 13.18
CA VAL A 63 12.44 -19.99 12.97
C VAL A 63 10.94 -20.21 12.93
N CYS A 64 10.20 -19.49 13.77
CA CYS A 64 8.76 -19.49 13.71
C CYS A 64 8.30 -18.39 12.76
N MET A 65 7.38 -18.69 11.85
CA MET A 65 6.87 -17.71 10.90
C MET A 65 5.41 -18.00 10.55
N GLN A 66 4.66 -16.93 10.32
CA GLN A 66 3.31 -16.98 9.79
C GLN A 66 3.40 -16.78 8.27
N ILE A 67 2.97 -17.79 7.51
CA ILE A 67 2.96 -17.73 6.04
C ILE A 67 1.53 -17.74 5.52
N TYR A 68 1.28 -16.96 4.49
CA TYR A 68 0.04 -16.98 3.75
C TYR A 68 0.31 -17.54 2.36
N ARG A 69 -0.38 -18.63 2.00
CA ARG A 69 -0.25 -19.25 0.69
C ARG A 69 -1.49 -18.98 -0.15
N ARG A 70 -1.26 -18.66 -1.41
CA ARG A 70 -2.34 -18.48 -2.38
C ARG A 70 -2.68 -19.82 -3.05
N ARG A 71 -3.80 -19.86 -3.79
CA ARG A 71 -4.23 -21.05 -4.56
C ARG A 71 -3.21 -21.56 -5.57
N ASP A 72 -2.30 -20.70 -6.03
CA ASP A 72 -1.19 -21.06 -6.92
C ASP A 72 0.01 -21.66 -6.16
N GLY A 73 -0.08 -21.80 -4.84
CA GLY A 73 1.00 -22.32 -3.99
C GLY A 73 2.10 -21.30 -3.66
N THR A 74 2.02 -20.08 -4.20
CA THR A 74 3.01 -19.02 -3.94
C THR A 74 2.80 -18.41 -2.56
N VAL A 75 3.90 -18.16 -1.84
CA VAL A 75 3.87 -17.49 -0.53
C VAL A 75 3.70 -15.98 -0.74
N ILE A 76 2.77 -15.39 0.01
CA ILE A 76 2.52 -13.95 -0.03
C ILE A 76 3.60 -13.25 0.79
N THR A 77 4.31 -12.34 0.13
CA THR A 77 5.31 -11.44 0.70
C THR A 77 4.94 -10.00 0.40
N ARG A 78 5.55 -9.02 1.07
CA ARG A 78 5.31 -7.58 0.87
C ARG A 78 5.44 -7.15 -0.61
N ASP A 79 6.44 -7.68 -1.30
CA ASP A 79 6.73 -7.36 -2.70
C ASP A 79 6.08 -8.34 -3.71
N CYS A 80 4.88 -8.85 -3.38
CA CYS A 80 4.19 -9.81 -4.23
C CYS A 80 3.96 -9.22 -5.64
N PRO A 81 4.55 -9.81 -6.71
CA PRO A 81 4.50 -9.23 -8.04
C PRO A 81 3.06 -9.13 -8.53
N VAL A 82 2.20 -10.10 -8.22
CA VAL A 82 0.81 -10.09 -8.69
C VAL A 82 0.02 -8.93 -8.09
N ALA A 83 0.27 -8.57 -6.83
CA ALA A 83 -0.35 -7.40 -6.20
C ALA A 83 0.04 -6.12 -6.97
N VAL A 84 1.33 -5.97 -7.25
CA VAL A 84 1.85 -4.83 -8.03
C VAL A 84 1.27 -4.78 -9.44
N HIS A 85 1.16 -5.92 -10.15
CA HIS A 85 0.57 -5.97 -11.49
C HIS A 85 -0.91 -5.58 -11.48
N ARG A 86 -1.67 -6.00 -10.46
CA ARG A 86 -3.09 -5.64 -10.33
C ARG A 86 -3.27 -4.14 -10.10
N VAL A 87 -2.49 -3.55 -9.20
CA VAL A 87 -2.51 -2.10 -8.93
C VAL A 87 -2.11 -1.31 -10.18
N LYS A 88 -1.04 -1.72 -10.87
CA LYS A 88 -0.60 -1.08 -12.13
C LYS A 88 -1.67 -1.17 -13.23
N LYS A 89 -2.37 -2.30 -13.35
CA LYS A 89 -3.44 -2.46 -14.35
C LYS A 89 -4.65 -1.58 -14.04
N ALA A 90 -5.04 -1.47 -12.77
CA ALA A 90 -6.10 -0.56 -12.35
C ALA A 90 -5.73 0.90 -12.63
N PHE A 91 -4.50 1.30 -12.29
CA PHE A 91 -3.98 2.65 -12.53
C PHE A 91 -3.90 2.99 -14.03
N LYS A 92 -3.44 2.06 -14.89
CA LYS A 92 -3.44 2.27 -16.34
C LYS A 92 -4.85 2.47 -16.91
N ARG A 93 -5.85 1.74 -16.37
CA ARG A 93 -7.25 1.88 -16.79
C ARG A 93 -7.84 3.23 -16.38
N SER A 94 -7.56 3.71 -15.17
CA SER A 94 -8.03 5.03 -14.73
C SER A 94 -7.41 6.16 -15.56
N ILE A 95 -6.10 6.10 -15.85
CA ILE A 95 -5.45 7.07 -16.74
C ILE A 95 -6.08 7.06 -18.13
N ALA A 96 -6.31 5.88 -18.72
CA ALA A 96 -6.94 5.77 -20.03
C ALA A 96 -8.36 6.37 -20.05
N ALA A 97 -9.14 6.15 -18.98
CA ALA A 97 -10.48 6.73 -18.84
C ALA A 97 -10.43 8.27 -18.75
N VAL A 98 -9.54 8.82 -17.93
CA VAL A 98 -9.37 10.29 -17.81
C VAL A 98 -8.89 10.92 -19.12
N ALA A 99 -7.92 10.28 -19.80
CA ALA A 99 -7.44 10.75 -21.11
C ALA A 99 -8.55 10.74 -22.17
N SER A 100 -9.41 9.70 -22.17
CA SER A 100 -10.55 9.62 -23.09
C SER A 100 -11.59 10.72 -22.84
N LEU A 101 -11.86 11.06 -21.58
CA LEU A 101 -12.74 12.17 -21.19
C LEU A 101 -12.16 13.52 -21.61
N ALA A 102 -10.86 13.76 -21.40
CA ALA A 102 -10.19 14.99 -21.82
C ALA A 102 -10.22 15.19 -23.35
N ALA A 103 -10.09 14.10 -24.12
CA ALA A 103 -10.17 14.14 -25.58
C ALA A 103 -11.56 14.58 -26.09
N THR A 104 -12.64 14.19 -25.41
CA THR A 104 -14.01 14.63 -25.77
C THR A 104 -14.29 16.09 -25.42
N ILE A 105 -13.68 16.62 -24.36
CA ILE A 105 -13.83 18.03 -23.96
C ILE A 105 -13.02 18.96 -24.89
N GLY A 106 -11.89 18.50 -25.43
CA GLY A 106 -11.08 19.25 -26.39
C GLY A 106 -11.76 19.49 -27.75
N LEU A 107 -12.78 18.69 -28.11
CA LEU A 107 -13.53 18.83 -29.37
C LEU A 107 -14.67 19.87 -29.32
N ALA A 108 -14.97 20.43 -28.14
CA ALA A 108 -16.05 21.41 -27.96
C ALA A 108 -15.57 22.87 -27.88
N LEU A 109 -14.28 23.14 -28.12
CA LEU A 109 -13.74 24.49 -28.22
C LEU A 109 -13.37 24.80 -29.69
N PRO A 110 -13.82 25.93 -30.26
CA PRO A 110 -13.30 26.38 -31.55
C PRO A 110 -11.79 26.59 -31.43
N SER A 111 -11.06 25.82 -32.23
CA SER A 111 -9.60 25.86 -32.33
C SER A 111 -9.15 27.22 -32.86
N SER A 112 -8.68 28.12 -31.99
CA SER A 112 -7.66 29.08 -32.39
C SER A 112 -6.33 28.35 -32.33
N ALA A 113 -5.91 27.81 -33.47
CA ALA A 113 -4.61 27.18 -33.62
C ALA A 113 -3.49 28.16 -33.25
N GLN A 114 -2.90 27.96 -32.08
CA GLN A 114 -1.52 28.35 -31.81
C GLN A 114 -0.79 27.08 -31.43
N THR A 115 -0.11 26.49 -32.41
CA THR A 115 0.91 25.49 -32.18
C THR A 115 2.06 26.16 -31.42
N PRO A 116 2.37 25.78 -30.17
CA PRO A 116 3.69 26.06 -29.63
C PRO A 116 4.72 25.28 -30.46
N PRO A 117 5.88 25.87 -30.81
CA PRO A 117 6.92 25.16 -31.53
C PRO A 117 7.35 23.93 -30.71
N ALA A 118 7.32 22.79 -31.37
CA ALA A 118 7.90 21.56 -30.88
C ALA A 118 9.43 21.71 -30.90
N ASP A 119 10.00 22.19 -29.79
CA ASP A 119 11.38 21.92 -29.47
C ASP A 119 11.44 20.60 -28.71
N ALA A 120 11.29 19.51 -29.46
CA ALA A 120 11.54 18.17 -28.97
C ALA A 120 13.07 17.98 -28.96
N THR A 121 13.72 18.40 -27.88
CA THR A 121 15.08 17.95 -27.59
C THR A 121 15.01 16.44 -27.38
N LYS A 122 15.29 15.70 -28.45
CA LYS A 122 15.42 14.24 -28.47
C LYS A 122 16.64 13.89 -27.62
N GLY A 123 16.43 13.67 -26.33
CA GLY A 123 17.44 13.10 -25.44
C GLY A 123 17.71 11.65 -25.82
N GLU A 124 18.67 11.44 -26.71
CA GLU A 124 19.22 10.14 -27.01
C GLU A 124 20.00 9.64 -25.78
N SER A 125 19.39 8.72 -25.03
CA SER A 125 20.06 8.04 -23.92
C SER A 125 20.92 6.92 -24.49
N VAL A 126 22.14 7.28 -24.89
CA VAL A 126 23.16 6.29 -25.23
C VAL A 126 23.63 5.64 -23.93
N ALA A 127 23.33 4.35 -23.77
CA ALA A 127 23.87 3.54 -22.69
C ALA A 127 25.35 3.22 -23.00
N TYR A 128 26.27 3.80 -22.24
CA TYR A 128 27.68 3.43 -22.29
C TYR A 128 27.97 2.32 -21.27
N PRO A 129 28.74 1.28 -21.62
CA PRO A 129 29.14 0.26 -20.66
C PRO A 129 30.18 0.86 -19.70
N LEU A 130 29.78 1.12 -18.46
CA LEU A 130 30.72 1.43 -17.39
C LEU A 130 31.43 0.14 -16.96
N ARG A 131 32.76 0.11 -17.11
CA ARG A 131 33.63 -0.94 -16.57
C ARG A 131 34.57 -0.31 -15.55
N GLY A 132 34.52 -0.80 -14.32
CA GLY A 132 35.41 -0.37 -13.24
C GLY A 132 35.39 -1.40 -12.13
N ALA A 133 36.54 -1.55 -11.45
CA ALA A 133 36.63 -2.38 -10.26
C ALA A 133 35.95 -1.66 -9.09
N ILE A 134 34.90 -2.27 -8.53
CA ILE A 134 34.24 -1.79 -7.32
C ILE A 134 35.01 -2.39 -6.15
N ALA A 135 35.60 -1.55 -5.30
CA ALA A 135 36.19 -2.01 -4.04
C ALA A 135 35.08 -2.60 -3.17
N PRO A 136 35.28 -3.79 -2.57
CA PRO A 136 34.31 -4.35 -1.63
C PRO A 136 34.15 -3.39 -0.44
N PRO A 137 32.92 -3.14 0.03
CA PRO A 137 32.73 -2.39 1.27
C PRO A 137 33.39 -3.20 2.40
N SER A 138 34.40 -2.61 3.04
CA SER A 138 35.00 -3.15 4.26
C SER A 138 33.92 -3.19 5.33
N LEU A 139 33.47 -4.41 5.66
CA LEU A 139 32.65 -4.69 6.82
C LEU A 139 33.41 -4.23 8.06
N GLY A 140 32.96 -3.13 8.65
CA GLY A 140 33.37 -2.73 9.99
C GLY A 140 32.79 -3.71 10.99
N ASP A 141 33.63 -4.08 11.95
CA ASP A 141 33.34 -5.02 13.02
C ASP A 141 32.11 -4.56 13.82
N VAL A 142 31.04 -5.36 13.76
CA VAL A 142 29.94 -5.26 14.71
C VAL A 142 30.17 -6.33 15.76
N GLU A 143 30.73 -5.86 16.86
CA GLU A 143 30.98 -6.59 18.09
C GLU A 143 29.71 -7.32 18.56
N SER A 144 29.88 -8.62 18.78
CA SER A 144 28.89 -9.56 19.29
C SER A 144 28.73 -9.42 20.81
N PRO A 145 27.50 -9.38 21.34
CA PRO A 145 27.26 -9.89 22.69
C PRO A 145 26.67 -11.29 22.58
N ALA A 146 27.47 -12.25 23.04
CA ALA A 146 27.05 -13.59 23.36
C ALA A 146 25.96 -13.56 24.44
N GLN A 147 24.84 -14.26 24.23
CA GLN A 147 24.02 -14.76 25.32
C GLN A 147 23.63 -16.21 25.07
N THR A 148 24.23 -17.06 25.89
CA THR A 148 23.96 -18.46 26.13
C THR A 148 22.60 -18.60 26.79
N VAL A 149 21.67 -19.36 26.21
CA VAL A 149 20.50 -19.84 26.95
C VAL A 149 20.34 -21.35 26.75
N SER A 150 20.48 -22.02 27.87
CA SER A 150 20.41 -23.44 28.15
C SER A 150 19.00 -24.02 27.92
N ALA A 151 19.01 -25.32 27.61
CA ALA A 151 17.87 -26.23 27.51
C ALA A 151 16.96 -26.20 28.76
N PRO A 152 15.68 -26.59 28.62
CA PRO A 152 15.38 -28.00 28.88
C PRO A 152 14.28 -28.65 28.03
N ASP A 153 14.33 -29.97 28.10
CA ASP A 153 13.40 -30.99 27.65
C ASP A 153 11.94 -30.74 28.05
N LYS A 154 11.04 -30.99 27.09
CA LYS A 154 9.96 -32.00 27.19
C LYS A 154 9.13 -31.97 25.91
N VAL A 155 9.14 -33.10 25.20
CA VAL A 155 8.22 -33.39 24.09
C VAL A 155 6.84 -33.60 24.70
N VAL A 156 5.87 -32.76 24.34
CA VAL A 156 4.45 -33.01 24.60
C VAL A 156 3.80 -33.37 23.28
N GLU A 157 3.30 -34.59 23.23
CA GLU A 157 2.50 -35.18 22.16
C GLU A 157 1.15 -34.46 22.12
N ILE A 158 0.86 -33.73 21.03
CA ILE A 158 -0.43 -33.07 20.82
C ILE A 158 -1.22 -33.85 19.77
N GLU A 159 -2.26 -34.48 20.28
CA GLU A 159 -3.28 -35.24 19.57
C GLU A 159 -3.97 -34.39 18.50
N SER A 160 -4.01 -34.93 17.28
CA SER A 160 -4.58 -34.32 16.09
C SER A 160 -6.11 -34.18 16.21
N ARG A 161 -6.61 -33.04 16.68
CA ARG A 161 -8.04 -32.73 16.60
C ARG A 161 -8.35 -31.85 15.39
N SER A 162 -8.59 -32.55 14.28
CA SER A 162 -9.45 -32.15 13.18
C SER A 162 -10.58 -31.23 13.64
N ARG A 163 -10.55 -29.96 13.19
CA ARG A 163 -11.76 -29.18 12.96
C ARG A 163 -11.62 -28.38 11.68
N ASN A 164 -12.08 -29.04 10.63
CA ASN A 164 -12.52 -28.43 9.39
C ASN A 164 -13.56 -27.36 9.73
N SER A 165 -13.29 -26.11 9.40
CA SER A 165 -14.34 -25.14 9.12
C SER A 165 -13.82 -24.13 8.12
N CYS A 166 -14.08 -24.43 6.86
CA CYS A 166 -14.24 -23.41 5.85
C CYS A 166 -15.30 -22.43 6.36
N PHE A 167 -14.90 -21.19 6.69
CA PHE A 167 -15.83 -20.08 6.73
C PHE A 167 -15.49 -19.12 5.59
N PHE A 168 -16.29 -19.26 4.56
CA PHE A 168 -16.48 -18.33 3.46
C PHE A 168 -16.85 -16.92 3.99
N GLY A 169 -16.44 -15.88 3.26
CA GLY A 169 -17.13 -14.58 3.26
C GLY A 169 -16.19 -13.39 3.48
N GLY A 170 -16.05 -12.52 2.47
CA GLY A 170 -15.22 -11.31 2.51
C GLY A 170 -15.75 -10.20 3.45
N PRO A 171 -15.19 -8.99 3.33
CA PRO A 171 -15.77 -8.07 2.35
C PRO A 171 -14.76 -7.53 1.34
N LEU A 172 -15.30 -7.25 0.15
CA LEU A 172 -14.68 -6.40 -0.85
C LEU A 172 -14.33 -5.05 -0.21
N ILE A 173 -13.15 -4.56 -0.53
CA ILE A 173 -12.74 -3.19 -0.25
C ILE A 173 -13.40 -2.33 -1.34
N ASP A 174 -14.45 -1.60 -0.98
CA ASP A 174 -15.30 -0.84 -1.89
C ASP A 174 -14.49 0.25 -2.62
N GLY A 175 -14.49 0.17 -3.96
CA GLY A 175 -13.95 1.20 -4.85
C GLY A 175 -14.82 2.47 -4.93
N ASP A 176 -15.90 2.54 -4.16
CA ASP A 176 -16.89 3.62 -4.23
C ASP A 176 -16.47 4.88 -3.47
N LEU A 177 -15.56 4.77 -2.48
CA LEU A 177 -15.10 5.93 -1.73
C LEU A 177 -14.19 6.85 -2.59
N LEU A 178 -13.34 6.26 -3.44
CA LEU A 178 -12.46 7.00 -4.35
C LEU A 178 -13.25 7.68 -5.50
N ALA A 179 -14.35 7.08 -5.95
CA ALA A 179 -15.22 7.70 -6.94
C ALA A 179 -15.95 8.93 -6.38
N GLY A 180 -16.38 8.89 -5.12
CA GLY A 180 -17.02 10.01 -4.44
C GLY A 180 -16.11 11.24 -4.30
N PHE A 181 -14.85 11.05 -3.90
CA PHE A 181 -13.90 12.16 -3.78
C PHE A 181 -13.55 12.82 -5.11
N VAL A 182 -13.43 12.04 -6.20
CA VAL A 182 -13.16 12.59 -7.54
C VAL A 182 -14.37 13.39 -8.05
N ALA A 183 -15.60 12.91 -7.83
CA ALA A 183 -16.80 13.64 -8.21
C ALA A 183 -16.94 14.97 -7.45
N ALA A 184 -16.69 14.96 -6.13
CA ALA A 184 -16.73 16.18 -5.31
C ALA A 184 -15.65 17.20 -5.71
N ALA A 185 -14.42 16.74 -6.02
CA ALA A 185 -13.34 17.60 -6.45
C ALA A 185 -13.64 18.26 -7.82
N LEU A 186 -14.18 17.50 -8.78
CA LEU A 186 -14.56 18.05 -10.08
C LEU A 186 -15.73 19.04 -9.99
N ALA A 187 -16.72 18.76 -9.14
CA ALA A 187 -17.82 19.69 -8.87
C ALA A 187 -17.33 21.00 -8.23
N PHE A 188 -16.39 20.91 -7.27
CA PHE A 188 -15.81 22.09 -6.63
C PHE A 188 -14.96 22.92 -7.60
N ILE A 189 -14.15 22.28 -8.44
CA ILE A 189 -13.38 22.97 -9.48
C ILE A 189 -14.31 23.65 -10.50
N ALA A 190 -15.39 22.99 -10.92
CA ALA A 190 -16.40 23.58 -11.81
C ALA A 190 -17.12 24.77 -11.15
N PHE A 191 -17.43 24.68 -9.86
CA PHE A 191 -18.04 25.76 -9.08
C PHE A 191 -17.10 26.96 -8.95
N LEU A 192 -15.82 26.74 -8.61
CA LEU A 192 -14.81 27.82 -8.60
C LEU A 192 -14.63 28.45 -9.98
N HIS A 193 -14.67 27.66 -11.05
CA HIS A 193 -14.59 28.17 -12.41
C HIS A 193 -15.84 28.97 -12.82
N PHE A 194 -17.02 28.59 -12.32
CA PHE A 194 -18.28 29.31 -12.49
C PHE A 194 -18.28 30.64 -11.74
N LEU A 195 -17.79 30.65 -10.49
CA LEU A 195 -17.59 31.87 -9.71
C LEU A 195 -16.58 32.81 -10.37
N ARG A 196 -15.49 32.27 -10.93
CA ARG A 196 -14.48 33.07 -11.66
C ARG A 196 -14.99 33.64 -12.99
N LYS A 197 -16.00 33.02 -13.62
CA LYS A 197 -16.61 33.48 -14.88
C LYS A 197 -17.76 34.48 -14.70
N ARG A 198 -18.30 34.67 -13.48
CA ARG A 198 -19.42 35.60 -13.23
C ARG A 198 -19.10 36.65 -12.15
N PRO A 199 -18.13 37.56 -12.39
CA PRO A 199 -17.76 38.60 -11.42
C PRO A 199 -18.90 39.59 -11.11
N ALA A 200 -19.92 39.68 -11.98
CA ALA A 200 -21.04 40.61 -11.82
C ALA A 200 -22.11 40.20 -10.77
N MET A 201 -22.08 38.97 -10.25
CA MET A 201 -23.11 38.49 -9.32
C MET A 201 -22.75 38.66 -7.83
N TRP A 202 -21.48 38.99 -7.53
CA TRP A 202 -21.02 39.25 -6.15
C TRP A 202 -21.62 40.55 -5.54
N ILE A 203 -22.08 41.48 -6.39
CA ILE A 203 -22.68 42.75 -5.94
C ILE A 203 -24.15 42.57 -5.49
N ILE A 204 -24.87 41.58 -6.04
CA ILE A 204 -26.28 41.32 -5.68
C ILE A 204 -26.36 40.55 -4.34
N GLY A 205 -25.41 39.64 -4.09
CA GLY A 205 -25.36 38.85 -2.84
C GLY A 205 -25.07 39.68 -1.58
N ILE A 206 -24.27 40.75 -1.69
CA ILE A 206 -23.95 41.63 -0.55
C ILE A 206 -25.17 42.51 -0.17
N SER A 207 -26.03 42.89 -1.13
CA SER A 207 -27.25 43.65 -0.82
C SER A 207 -28.32 42.82 -0.11
N MET A 208 -28.41 41.51 -0.39
CA MET A 208 -29.42 40.65 0.25
C MET A 208 -29.02 40.26 1.69
N GLY A 209 -27.72 40.21 2.01
CA GLY A 209 -27.24 39.99 3.38
C GLY A 209 -27.46 41.17 4.33
N GLY A 210 -27.44 42.41 3.81
CA GLY A 210 -27.74 43.60 4.61
C GLY A 210 -29.22 43.73 5.00
N PHE A 211 -30.13 43.23 4.16
CA PHE A 211 -31.58 43.33 4.39
C PHE A 211 -32.07 42.39 5.51
N PHE A 212 -31.45 41.20 5.67
CA PHE A 212 -31.77 40.29 6.76
C PHE A 212 -31.26 40.75 8.13
N ALA A 213 -30.14 41.49 8.17
CA ALA A 213 -29.65 42.08 9.43
C ALA A 213 -30.59 43.18 9.94
N ALA A 214 -31.15 44.02 9.07
CA ALA A 214 -32.08 45.09 9.45
C ALA A 214 -33.43 44.55 9.98
N LEU A 215 -33.93 43.45 9.42
CA LEU A 215 -35.16 42.79 9.91
C LEU A 215 -34.94 42.08 11.25
N GLY A 216 -33.74 41.54 11.51
CA GLY A 216 -33.40 40.93 12.81
C GLY A 216 -33.32 41.94 13.96
N TYR A 217 -32.84 43.16 13.70
CA TYR A 217 -32.78 44.20 14.74
C TYR A 217 -34.15 44.75 15.15
N LEU A 218 -35.15 44.72 14.24
CA LEU A 218 -36.51 45.18 14.55
C LEU A 218 -37.31 44.17 15.42
N TRP A 219 -36.94 42.89 15.41
CA TRP A 219 -37.57 41.87 16.26
C TRP A 219 -37.02 41.90 17.70
N CYS A 220 -35.80 42.39 17.90
CA CYS A 220 -35.13 42.38 19.20
C CYS A 220 -35.54 43.55 20.12
N THR A 221 -36.13 44.63 19.58
CA THR A 221 -36.57 45.79 20.37
C THR A 221 -38.03 45.71 20.84
N HIS A 222 -38.72 44.61 20.53
CA HIS A 222 -40.14 44.41 20.86
C HIS A 222 -40.41 43.23 21.82
N MET A 223 -39.36 42.75 22.50
CA MET A 223 -39.41 41.86 23.68
C MET A 223 -38.76 42.56 24.87
#